data_AF-A0A0P9E1M3-F1
#
_entry.id   AF-A0A0P9E1M3-F1
#
_cell.length_a   1.000
_cell.length_b   1.000
_cell.length_c   1.000
_cell.angle_alpha   90.00
_cell.angle_beta   90.00
_cell.angle_gamma   90.00
#
_symmetry.space_group_name_H-M   'P 1'
#
loop_
_entity.id
_entity.type
_entity.pdbx_description
1 polymer ?
#
loop_
_entity_poly.entity_id
_entity_poly.type
_entity_poly.pdbx_seq_one_letter_code
_entity_poly.pdbx_strand_id
1 'polypeptide(L)'
;MGDASIVRNRAKIIATINNAKQFQSIRKEHGSFRSFLDSLDKSKNYASIIKELGVKFSRLGPSSARIFLYSVGGKRTATRRRMRAAQLPSRRRLC
;
A
#
# COMPACT_ATOMS: atom_id res chain seq x y z
N MET A 1 -15.62 -19.06 -9.85
CA MET A 1 -15.52 -18.64 -8.43
C MET A 1 -15.68 -19.83 -7.47
N GLY A 2 -15.16 -21.01 -7.82
CA GLY A 2 -15.32 -22.24 -7.03
C GLY A 2 -14.17 -22.53 -6.07
N ASP A 3 -13.06 -21.80 -6.18
CA ASP A 3 -11.89 -22.00 -5.34
C ASP A 3 -12.14 -21.47 -3.92
N ALA A 4 -12.06 -22.35 -2.93
CA ALA A 4 -12.27 -22.05 -1.52
C ALA A 4 -11.04 -21.46 -0.82
N SER A 5 -9.85 -21.54 -1.44
CA SER A 5 -8.60 -21.00 -0.88
C SER A 5 -8.51 -19.46 -1.00
N ILE A 6 -9.37 -18.85 -1.82
CA ILE A 6 -9.39 -17.41 -2.07
C ILE A 6 -10.62 -16.72 -1.50
N VAL A 7 -10.50 -15.41 -1.29
CA VAL A 7 -11.67 -14.57 -0.98
C VAL A 7 -12.55 -14.45 -2.23
N ARG A 8 -13.70 -15.13 -2.22
CA ARG A 8 -14.69 -15.20 -3.33
C ARG A 8 -15.49 -13.91 -3.55
N ASN A 9 -14.80 -12.78 -3.60
CA ASN A 9 -15.40 -11.47 -3.91
C ASN A 9 -15.07 -11.08 -5.35
N ARG A 10 -16.09 -10.97 -6.22
CA ARG A 10 -15.92 -10.64 -7.65
C ARG A 10 -15.11 -9.35 -7.86
N ALA A 11 -15.43 -8.30 -7.10
CA ALA A 11 -14.77 -7.01 -7.25
C ALA A 11 -13.28 -7.08 -6.84
N LYS A 12 -12.92 -7.86 -5.81
CA LYS A 12 -11.51 -8.07 -5.44
C LYS A 12 -10.76 -8.85 -6.52
N ILE A 13 -11.36 -9.91 -7.07
CA ILE A 13 -10.74 -10.73 -8.13
C ILE A 13 -10.48 -9.89 -9.39
N ILE A 14 -11.48 -9.14 -9.85
CA ILE A 14 -11.35 -8.27 -11.03
C ILE A 14 -10.29 -7.19 -10.77
N ALA A 15 -10.29 -6.56 -9.59
CA ALA A 15 -9.27 -5.59 -9.23
C ALA A 15 -7.86 -6.18 -9.27
N THR A 16 -7.67 -7.42 -8.78
CA THR A 16 -6.38 -8.13 -8.85
C THR A 16 -5.94 -8.36 -10.30
N ILE A 17 -6.84 -8.75 -11.19
CA ILE A 17 -6.53 -8.93 -12.63
C ILE A 17 -6.11 -7.60 -13.26
N ASN A 18 -6.86 -6.52 -13.01
CA ASN A 18 -6.52 -5.19 -13.53
C ASN A 18 -5.19 -4.69 -12.97
N ASN A 19 -4.94 -4.89 -11.68
CA ASN A 19 -3.68 -4.53 -11.05
C ASN A 19 -2.52 -5.34 -11.65
N ALA A 20 -2.68 -6.64 -11.90
CA ALA A 20 -1.66 -7.46 -12.53
C ALA A 20 -1.28 -6.95 -13.92
N LYS A 21 -2.25 -6.49 -14.73
CA LYS A 21 -1.97 -5.83 -16.02
C LYS A 21 -1.17 -4.54 -15.84
N GLN A 22 -1.54 -3.71 -14.86
CA GLN A 22 -0.79 -2.48 -14.54
C GLN A 22 0.66 -2.78 -14.10
N PHE A 23 0.87 -3.83 -13.31
CA PHE A 23 2.22 -4.30 -12.93
C PHE A 23 3.05 -4.68 -14.16
N GLN A 24 2.45 -5.32 -15.17
CA GLN A 24 3.15 -5.65 -16.41
C GLN A 24 3.56 -4.39 -17.18
N SER A 25 2.68 -3.38 -17.28
CA SER A 25 3.01 -2.09 -17.91
C SER A 25 4.14 -1.38 -17.18
N ILE A 26 4.06 -1.27 -15.85
CA ILE A 26 5.12 -0.67 -15.02
C ILE A 26 6.45 -1.41 -15.20
N ARG A 27 6.42 -2.75 -15.31
CA ARG A 27 7.63 -3.54 -15.54
C ARG A 27 8.25 -3.25 -16.92
N LYS A 28 7.46 -2.96 -17.94
CA LYS A 28 7.96 -2.55 -19.26
C LYS A 28 8.58 -1.15 -19.23
N GLU A 29 7.95 -0.22 -18.50
CA GLU A 29 8.39 1.18 -18.42
C GLU A 29 9.62 1.38 -17.52
N HIS A 30 9.66 0.72 -16.36
CA HIS A 30 10.67 0.93 -15.33
C HIS A 30 11.60 -0.28 -15.10
N GLY A 31 11.41 -1.37 -15.86
CA GLY A 31 12.14 -2.63 -15.70
C GLY A 31 11.67 -3.47 -14.50
N SER A 32 11.40 -2.84 -13.35
CA SER A 32 10.87 -3.50 -12.17
C SER A 32 9.92 -2.60 -11.37
N PHE A 33 9.03 -3.21 -10.60
CA PHE A 33 8.16 -2.46 -9.70
C PHE A 33 8.94 -1.75 -8.59
N ARG A 34 10.10 -2.29 -8.18
CA ARG A 34 10.95 -1.63 -7.19
C ARG A 34 11.57 -0.36 -7.78
N SER A 35 12.05 -0.41 -9.02
CA SER A 35 12.57 0.75 -9.75
C SER A 35 11.50 1.84 -9.88
N PHE A 36 10.25 1.46 -10.16
CA PHE A 36 9.12 2.38 -10.12
C PHE A 36 8.97 3.04 -8.73
N LEU A 37 8.92 2.25 -7.66
CA LEU A 37 8.84 2.80 -6.30
C LEU A 37 10.04 3.67 -5.89
N ASP A 38 11.20 3.44 -6.49
CA ASP A 38 12.42 4.22 -6.24
C ASP A 38 12.48 5.48 -7.11
N SER A 39 11.82 5.49 -8.28
CA SER A 39 11.58 6.71 -9.09
C SER A 39 10.54 7.65 -8.47
N LEU A 40 9.66 7.12 -7.62
CA LEU A 40 8.75 7.95 -6.83
C LEU A 40 9.56 8.71 -5.77
N ASP A 41 9.61 10.03 -5.94
CA ASP A 41 10.36 10.92 -5.07
C ASP A 41 9.78 10.94 -3.64
N LYS A 42 10.37 10.13 -2.76
CA LYS A 42 9.98 10.00 -1.34
C LYS A 42 10.23 11.27 -0.51
N SER A 43 10.96 12.25 -1.06
CA SER A 43 11.17 13.55 -0.41
C SER A 43 9.94 14.45 -0.53
N LYS A 44 9.11 14.24 -1.55
CA LYS A 44 7.86 14.96 -1.79
C LYS A 44 6.69 14.18 -1.21
N ASN A 45 6.29 14.58 0.00
CA ASN A 45 4.96 14.40 0.58
C ASN A 45 4.24 13.06 0.29
N TYR A 46 4.29 12.13 1.24
CA TYR A 46 3.63 10.81 1.19
C TYR A 46 2.17 10.83 0.70
N ALA A 47 1.44 11.93 0.91
CA ALA A 47 0.07 12.10 0.43
C ALA A 47 -0.03 12.03 -1.11
N SER A 48 0.94 12.60 -1.84
CA SER A 48 0.97 12.59 -3.30
C SER A 48 1.17 11.19 -3.85
N ILE A 49 2.10 10.43 -3.24
CA ILE A 49 2.36 9.02 -3.61
C ILE A 49 1.12 8.16 -3.35
N ILE A 50 0.45 8.36 -2.22
CA ILE A 50 -0.80 7.65 -1.89
C ILE A 50 -1.89 7.93 -2.93
N LYS A 51 -2.02 9.19 -3.37
CA LYS A 51 -2.99 9.59 -4.40
C LYS A 51 -2.65 8.95 -5.74
N GLU A 52 -1.39 8.99 -6.16
CA GLU A 52 -0.95 8.40 -7.42
C GLU A 52 -1.18 6.88 -7.46
N LEU A 53 -0.83 6.19 -6.37
CA LEU A 53 -1.10 4.75 -6.22
C LEU A 53 -2.60 4.44 -6.28
N GLY A 54 -3.44 5.27 -5.68
CA GLY A 54 -4.89 5.09 -5.72
C GLY A 54 -5.53 5.33 -7.08
N VAL A 55 -4.91 6.18 -7.93
CA VAL A 55 -5.33 6.37 -9.32
C VAL A 55 -4.87 5.21 -10.20
N LYS A 56 -3.62 4.76 -10.04
CA LYS A 56 -3.04 3.69 -10.87
C LYS A 56 -3.61 2.30 -10.56
N PHE A 57 -3.90 2.01 -9.28
CA PHE A 57 -4.34 0.67 -8.86
C PHE A 57 -5.80 0.64 -8.44
N SER A 58 -6.52 -0.36 -8.97
CA SER A 58 -7.90 -0.64 -8.63
C SER A 58 -8.06 -1.06 -7.17
N ARG A 59 -9.02 -0.44 -6.49
CA ARG A 59 -9.35 -0.63 -5.06
C ARG A 59 -8.17 -0.43 -4.10
N LEU A 60 -7.20 0.38 -4.47
CA LEU A 60 -6.11 0.79 -3.59
C LEU A 60 -6.41 2.16 -2.97
N GLY A 61 -7.31 2.18 -1.98
CA GLY A 61 -7.66 3.43 -1.29
C GLY A 61 -6.52 3.98 -0.41
N PRO A 62 -6.64 5.22 0.10
CA PRO A 62 -5.57 5.89 0.83
C PRO A 62 -5.00 5.10 2.02
N SER A 63 -5.89 4.45 2.77
CA SER A 63 -5.50 3.60 3.91
C SER A 63 -4.74 2.35 3.47
N SER A 64 -5.23 1.66 2.44
CA SER A 64 -4.58 0.46 1.89
C SER A 64 -3.22 0.79 1.28
N ALA A 65 -3.11 1.90 0.54
CA ALA A 65 -1.86 2.39 -0.01
C ALA A 65 -0.85 2.73 1.09
N ARG A 66 -1.29 3.35 2.19
CA ARG A 66 -0.43 3.64 3.35
C ARG A 66 0.11 2.36 4.00
N ILE A 67 -0.76 1.36 4.22
CA ILE A 67 -0.36 0.06 4.78
C ILE A 67 0.62 -0.63 3.82
N PHE A 68 0.37 -0.59 2.52
CA PHE A 68 1.26 -1.14 1.52
C PHE A 68 2.66 -0.50 1.57
N LEU A 69 2.73 0.84 1.54
CA LEU A 69 3.99 1.59 1.61
C LEU A 69 4.77 1.31 2.91
N TYR A 70 4.05 1.11 4.02
CA TYR A 70 4.63 0.66 5.28
C TYR A 70 5.25 -0.74 5.18
N SER A 71 4.53 -1.69 4.57
CA SER A 71 4.99 -3.08 4.43
C SER A 71 6.21 -3.21 3.50
N VAL A 72 6.29 -2.44 2.42
CA VAL A 72 7.42 -2.50 1.46
C VAL A 72 8.69 -1.75 1.92
N GLY A 73 8.67 -1.23 3.15
CA GLY A 73 9.86 -0.64 3.77
C GLY A 73 10.23 0.72 3.21
N GLY A 74 9.24 1.57 2.88
CA GLY A 74 9.48 3.01 2.75
C GLY A 74 10.30 3.50 3.96
N LYS A 75 11.45 4.14 3.70
CA LYS A 75 12.53 4.35 4.68
C LYS A 75 11.96 4.70 6.06
N ARG A 76 12.30 3.88 7.04
CA ARG A 76 11.97 4.05 8.46
C ARG A 76 12.71 5.25 9.04
N THR A 77 12.46 6.46 8.55
CA THR A 77 12.95 7.68 9.21
C THR A 77 11.82 8.20 10.09
N ALA A 78 12.05 8.14 11.41
CA ALA A 78 11.26 8.71 12.52
C ALA A 78 9.86 8.14 12.88
N THR A 79 9.13 7.40 12.03
CA THR A 79 7.73 7.04 12.37
C THR A 79 7.53 5.81 13.26
N ARG A 80 8.55 4.95 13.43
CA ARG A 80 8.44 3.76 14.31
C ARG A 80 8.23 4.15 15.79
N ARG A 81 8.70 5.33 16.21
CA ARG A 81 8.57 5.80 17.60
C ARG A 81 7.23 6.47 17.90
N ARG A 82 6.52 7.02 16.90
CA ARG A 82 5.22 7.68 17.09
C ARG A 82 4.03 6.73 17.05
N MET A 83 4.05 5.71 16.20
CA MET A 83 2.89 4.82 16.03
C MET A 83 2.88 3.59 16.98
N ARG A 84 4.03 3.21 17.57
CA ARG A 84 4.02 2.26 18.69
C ARG A 84 3.42 2.87 19.96
N ALA A 85 3.47 4.19 20.09
CA ALA A 85 2.83 4.94 21.16
C ALA A 85 1.32 5.19 20.92
N ALA A 86 0.88 5.28 19.66
CA ALA A 86 -0.52 5.49 19.31
C ALA A 86 -1.39 4.20 19.36
N GLN A 87 -0.78 3.03 19.48
CA GLN A 87 -1.45 1.72 19.56
C GLN A 87 -1.19 0.99 20.89
N LEU A 88 -0.99 1.72 21.99
CA LEU A 88 -1.13 1.15 23.33
C LEU A 88 -2.51 1.58 23.85
N PRO A 89 -3.43 0.65 24.16
CA PRO A 89 -4.65 1.03 24.83
C PRO A 89 -4.26 1.69 26.15
N SER A 90 -4.80 2.88 26.40
CA SER A 90 -4.74 3.53 27.70
C SER A 90 -5.24 2.51 28.73
N ARG A 91 -4.31 1.87 29.45
CA ARG A 91 -4.65 1.20 30.70
C ARG A 91 -5.12 2.31 31.62
N ARG A 92 -6.44 2.54 31.65
CA ARG A 92 -7.09 3.27 32.72
C ARG A 92 -6.57 2.65 34.01
N ARG A 93 -5.77 3.40 34.75
CA ARG A 93 -5.59 3.16 36.18
C ARG A 93 -6.98 3.38 36.78
N LEU A 94 -7.64 2.30 37.18
CA LEU A 94 -8.61 2.43 38.25
C LEU A 94 -7.79 2.72 39.52
N CYS A 95 -8.14 3.82 40.18
CA CYS A 95 -7.88 4.00 41.59
C CYS A 95 -8.58 2.89 42.38
#